data_AF-A0AAQ4EZ27-F1
#
_entry.id   AF-A0AAQ4EZ27-F1
#
_cell.length_a   1.000
_cell.length_b   1.000
_cell.length_c   1.000
_cell.angle_alpha   90.00
_cell.angle_beta   90.00
_cell.angle_gamma   90.00
#
_symmetry.space_group_name_H-M   'P 1'
#
loop_
_entity.id
_entity.type
_entity.pdbx_description
1 polymer ?
#
loop_
_entity_poly.entity_id
_entity_poly.type
_entity_poly.pdbx_seq_one_letter_code
_entity_poly.pdbx_strand_id
1 'polypeptide(L)'
;MSPASWRNASLPLEADGRLSRCNVYKKPGDPNDTRIVSCDKWDYDPEQERSTIISYWDLVCHRQWLRALAEAFYIGGSLIAMSAVGLVADRVGRMPVLLSAVAVLQIATVGGCCAASYQAYVLSRFLNSGCVATVAVLSCTLLFEASTHEKRNRHLCAAMTAGMLMVEVWLAMARLLRQVNWIVMQIFILSPTVLTLYAVSAVHESARWCISVNDMDRAEVLMIAAAKENHFPVSTTACMLERLRTEVLRTERRITITSGDAAEAKAVQRSALVMLGLSFSSTFTQYSMLAVQAYVASGTTAWFQWTSSGANLASFILLYVLFTKISPPRLLAATVAAVCGITCVISLSFAFGYGYLTTLSFLLAKPLTYVVKVLIFTNVLEMVPTRVRCGTICWLFGFGRVGGVCAILLSVQRDIGRNDVLFALAGTALFMMLLAQLTFLHSSEQQTLGSHLSSAGAMDTMDYMKKTLDSLPSKKEYNRKSRGSARSSRFQCMDPRFADIRLY
;
A
#
# COMPACT_ATOMS: atom_id res chain seq x y z
N MET A 1 40.86 27.53 -26.56
CA MET A 1 40.57 27.73 -25.12
C MET A 1 40.32 26.38 -24.48
N SER A 2 40.81 26.15 -23.27
CA SER A 2 40.44 24.96 -22.49
C SER A 2 38.97 25.05 -22.03
N PRO A 3 38.28 23.92 -21.78
CA PRO A 3 36.88 23.93 -21.32
C PRO A 3 36.67 24.76 -20.04
N ALA A 4 37.63 24.72 -19.12
CA ALA A 4 37.62 25.54 -17.90
C ALA A 4 37.74 27.04 -18.19
N SER A 5 38.62 27.42 -19.13
CA SER A 5 38.78 28.82 -19.57
C SER A 5 37.53 29.34 -20.27
N TRP A 6 36.86 28.49 -21.06
CA TRP A 6 35.58 28.84 -21.68
C TRP A 6 34.46 29.02 -20.64
N ARG A 7 34.33 28.13 -19.66
CA ARG A 7 33.31 28.23 -18.60
C ARG A 7 33.45 29.54 -17.80
N ASN A 8 34.68 29.91 -17.42
CA ASN A 8 34.93 31.15 -16.69
C ASN A 8 34.63 32.42 -17.49
N ALA A 9 34.76 32.38 -18.83
CA ALA A 9 34.49 33.53 -19.70
C ALA A 9 33.01 33.65 -20.12
N SER A 10 32.24 32.56 -20.03
CA SER A 10 30.89 32.45 -20.60
C SER A 10 29.78 32.46 -19.55
N LEU A 11 30.08 32.11 -18.31
CA LEU A 11 29.10 31.97 -17.23
C LEU A 11 29.20 33.16 -16.25
N PRO A 12 28.08 33.84 -15.94
CA PRO A 12 28.05 34.88 -14.91
C PRO A 12 28.24 34.27 -13.52
N LEU A 13 28.79 35.06 -12.59
CA LEU A 13 28.86 34.68 -11.17
C LEU A 13 27.53 34.97 -10.48
N GLU A 14 27.02 34.00 -9.72
CA GLU A 14 25.89 34.19 -8.80
C GLU A 14 26.37 34.90 -7.53
N ALA A 15 25.41 35.41 -6.72
CA ALA A 15 25.69 36.11 -5.46
C ALA A 15 26.57 35.30 -4.49
N ASP A 16 26.54 33.98 -4.62
CA ASP A 16 27.26 33.01 -3.79
C ASP A 16 28.72 32.79 -4.24
N GLY A 17 29.20 33.54 -5.25
CA GLY A 17 30.55 33.42 -5.81
C GLY A 17 30.77 32.17 -6.68
N ARG A 18 29.71 31.41 -6.98
CA ARG A 18 29.73 30.26 -7.89
C ARG A 18 29.30 30.68 -9.29
N LEU A 19 29.83 29.99 -10.31
CA LEU A 19 29.36 30.17 -11.68
C LEU A 19 27.88 29.78 -11.76
N SER A 20 27.10 30.62 -12.46
CA SER A 20 25.68 30.36 -12.65
C SER A 20 25.50 29.08 -13.42
N ARG A 21 24.60 28.24 -12.93
CA ARG A 21 24.26 26.99 -13.61
C ARG A 21 23.31 27.26 -14.75
N CYS A 22 22.38 28.21 -14.61
CA CYS A 22 21.21 28.32 -15.48
C CYS A 22 21.29 29.41 -16.56
N ASN A 23 22.28 30.29 -16.47
CA ASN A 23 22.38 31.50 -17.27
C ASN A 23 23.77 31.63 -17.88
N VAL A 24 23.86 32.26 -19.06
CA VAL A 24 25.10 32.53 -19.80
C VAL A 24 25.12 33.97 -20.32
N TYR A 25 26.30 34.49 -20.61
CA TYR A 25 26.43 35.73 -21.37
C TYR A 25 26.03 35.51 -22.83
N LYS A 26 25.26 36.45 -23.39
CA LYS A 26 24.79 36.38 -24.79
C LYS A 26 25.94 36.36 -25.79
N LYS A 27 27.03 37.08 -25.50
CA LYS A 27 28.29 37.06 -26.24
C LYS A 27 29.46 36.83 -25.29
N PRO A 28 29.89 35.57 -25.12
CA PRO A 28 31.04 35.25 -24.28
C PRO A 28 32.30 35.97 -24.74
N GLY A 29 32.96 36.71 -23.84
CA GLY A 29 34.23 37.40 -24.11
C GLY A 29 34.13 38.80 -24.73
N ASP A 30 32.93 39.33 -24.98
CA ASP A 30 32.73 40.74 -25.39
C ASP A 30 32.47 41.60 -24.13
N PRO A 31 33.42 42.45 -23.70
CA PRO A 31 33.24 43.30 -22.52
C PRO A 31 32.11 44.34 -22.66
N ASN A 32 31.63 44.60 -23.88
CA ASN A 32 30.55 45.56 -24.15
C ASN A 32 29.14 44.94 -24.15
N ASP A 33 28.99 43.60 -24.18
CA ASP A 33 27.68 42.93 -24.18
C ASP A 33 27.53 41.99 -22.97
N THR A 34 27.17 42.57 -21.82
CA THR A 34 26.96 41.88 -20.55
C THR A 34 25.56 41.28 -20.40
N ARG A 35 24.79 41.19 -21.49
CA ARG A 35 23.41 40.67 -21.43
C ARG A 35 23.41 39.20 -21.03
N ILE A 36 22.67 38.89 -19.98
CA ILE A 36 22.49 37.53 -19.47
C ILE A 36 21.25 36.92 -20.12
N VAL A 37 21.39 35.71 -20.65
CA VAL A 37 20.30 34.92 -21.22
C VAL A 37 20.26 33.53 -20.60
N SER A 38 19.11 32.86 -20.67
CA SER A 38 18.99 31.49 -20.17
C SER A 38 19.71 30.49 -21.07
N CYS A 39 20.26 29.42 -20.49
CA CYS A 39 20.91 28.35 -21.25
C CYS A 39 19.90 27.50 -22.04
N ASP A 40 20.21 27.27 -23.32
CA ASP A 40 19.45 26.34 -24.18
C ASP A 40 20.06 24.94 -24.25
N LYS A 41 21.34 24.78 -23.89
CA LYS A 41 22.08 23.51 -23.93
C LYS A 41 22.90 23.32 -22.67
N TRP A 42 23.07 22.07 -22.27
CA TRP A 42 23.71 21.68 -21.01
C TRP A 42 24.91 20.79 -21.28
N ASP A 43 25.99 21.05 -20.56
CA ASP A 43 27.17 20.19 -20.52
C ASP A 43 27.22 19.51 -19.16
N TYR A 44 27.23 18.19 -19.18
CA TYR A 44 27.02 17.30 -18.05
C TYR A 44 28.34 16.59 -17.70
N ASP A 45 28.65 16.42 -16.42
CA ASP A 45 29.93 15.88 -15.97
C ASP A 45 30.02 14.36 -16.26
N PRO A 46 30.95 13.91 -17.14
CA PRO A 46 30.99 12.53 -17.60
C PRO A 46 31.26 11.50 -16.51
N GLU A 47 31.89 11.87 -15.38
CA GLU A 47 32.14 10.96 -14.26
C GLU A 47 30.92 10.79 -13.34
N GLN A 48 30.04 11.78 -13.28
CA GLN A 48 28.78 11.70 -12.51
C GLN A 48 27.60 11.24 -13.37
N GLU A 49 27.68 11.36 -14.70
CA GLU A 49 26.53 11.28 -15.61
C GLU A 49 26.75 10.33 -16.80
N ARG A 50 26.81 9.02 -16.54
CA ARG A 50 26.25 8.10 -17.54
C ARG A 50 24.76 8.44 -17.68
N SER A 51 24.29 8.66 -18.91
CA SER A 51 22.95 9.14 -19.29
C SER A 51 21.89 8.88 -18.20
N THR A 52 21.52 9.92 -17.46
CA THR A 52 20.45 9.87 -16.44
C THR A 52 19.16 10.38 -17.06
N ILE A 53 18.01 10.15 -16.42
CA ILE A 53 16.73 10.71 -16.90
C ILE A 53 16.77 12.25 -16.93
N ILE A 54 17.53 12.86 -16.01
CA ILE A 54 17.68 14.30 -15.92
C ILE A 54 18.45 14.84 -17.12
N SER A 55 19.60 14.24 -17.44
CA SER A 55 20.46 14.67 -18.55
C SER A 55 19.93 14.22 -19.91
N TYR A 56 19.08 13.19 -19.97
CA TYR A 56 18.45 12.74 -21.22
C TYR A 56 17.33 13.68 -21.69
N TRP A 57 16.59 14.29 -20.75
CA TRP A 57 15.46 15.18 -21.06
C TRP A 57 15.71 16.66 -20.70
N ASP A 58 16.95 17.02 -20.35
CA ASP A 58 17.36 18.36 -19.91
C ASP A 58 16.44 18.95 -18.82
N LEU A 59 16.15 18.17 -17.77
CA LEU A 59 15.19 18.53 -16.72
C LEU A 59 15.78 19.50 -15.69
N VAL A 60 16.57 20.47 -16.11
CA VAL A 60 17.27 21.43 -15.22
C VAL A 60 16.69 22.83 -15.37
N CYS A 61 17.00 23.72 -14.42
CA CYS A 61 16.66 25.15 -14.49
C CYS A 61 15.17 25.42 -14.79
N HIS A 62 14.82 26.02 -15.94
CA HIS A 62 13.43 26.33 -16.30
C HIS A 62 12.54 25.09 -16.45
N ARG A 63 13.13 23.89 -16.58
CA ARG A 63 12.43 22.59 -16.68
C ARG A 63 12.50 21.76 -15.41
N GLN A 64 13.11 22.25 -14.33
CA GLN A 64 13.27 21.48 -13.09
C GLN A 64 11.93 21.06 -12.47
N TRP A 65 10.90 21.91 -12.57
CA TRP A 65 9.56 21.63 -12.07
C TRP A 65 8.90 20.42 -12.75
N LEU A 66 9.32 20.04 -13.95
CA LEU A 66 8.80 18.86 -14.64
C LEU A 66 9.12 17.57 -13.88
N ARG A 67 10.23 17.49 -13.13
CA ARG A 67 10.56 16.31 -12.31
C ARG A 67 9.49 16.04 -11.26
N ALA A 68 9.09 17.10 -10.58
CA ALA A 68 8.04 17.06 -9.58
C ALA A 68 6.68 16.76 -10.18
N LEU A 69 6.38 17.36 -11.32
CA LEU A 69 5.16 17.09 -12.05
C LEU A 69 5.07 15.62 -12.47
N ALA A 70 6.16 15.02 -12.98
CA ALA A 70 6.20 13.61 -13.33
C ALA A 70 5.94 12.70 -12.13
N GLU A 71 6.48 13.04 -10.95
CA GLU A 71 6.21 12.30 -9.72
C GLU A 71 4.74 12.48 -9.26
N ALA A 72 4.18 13.68 -9.40
CA ALA A 72 2.76 13.93 -9.14
C ALA A 72 1.86 13.14 -10.10
N PHE A 73 2.18 13.07 -11.39
CA PHE A 73 1.50 12.22 -12.37
C PHE A 73 1.64 10.74 -12.02
N TYR A 74 2.83 10.30 -11.58
CA TYR A 74 3.02 8.94 -11.09
C TYR A 74 2.04 8.63 -9.95
N ILE A 75 1.93 9.47 -8.92
CA ILE A 75 0.95 9.25 -7.85
C ILE A 75 -0.49 9.36 -8.37
N GLY A 76 -0.78 10.31 -9.26
CA GLY A 76 -2.09 10.46 -9.91
C GLY A 76 -2.55 9.20 -10.66
N GLY A 77 -1.62 8.47 -11.27
CA GLY A 77 -1.90 7.18 -11.91
C GLY A 77 -2.45 6.15 -10.94
N SER A 78 -1.87 6.06 -9.74
CA SER A 78 -2.40 5.19 -8.69
C SER A 78 -3.75 5.66 -8.16
N LEU A 79 -3.97 6.96 -8.00
CA LEU A 79 -5.26 7.51 -7.56
C LEU A 79 -6.38 7.09 -8.52
N ILE A 80 -6.21 7.35 -9.82
CA ILE A 80 -7.23 7.09 -10.84
C ILE A 80 -7.45 5.59 -11.01
N ALA A 81 -6.37 4.81 -11.09
CA ALA A 81 -6.47 3.37 -11.25
C ALA A 81 -7.21 2.72 -10.07
N MET A 82 -6.87 3.08 -8.82
CA MET A 82 -7.52 2.50 -7.66
C MET A 82 -9.02 2.80 -7.63
N SER A 83 -9.45 4.04 -7.93
CA SER A 83 -10.88 4.39 -8.00
C SER A 83 -11.66 3.53 -9.01
N ALA A 84 -11.06 3.15 -10.13
CA ALA A 84 -11.70 2.31 -11.14
C ALA A 84 -11.61 0.81 -10.82
N VAL A 85 -10.42 0.33 -10.45
CA VAL A 85 -10.08 -1.08 -10.27
C VAL A 85 -10.93 -1.75 -9.21
N GLY A 86 -11.24 -1.05 -8.12
CA GLY A 86 -12.11 -1.61 -7.06
C GLY A 86 -13.48 -2.04 -7.60
N LEU A 87 -14.10 -1.22 -8.45
CA LEU A 87 -15.40 -1.51 -9.04
C LEU A 87 -15.34 -2.66 -10.05
N VAL A 88 -14.24 -2.74 -10.81
CA VAL A 88 -14.04 -3.81 -11.79
C VAL A 88 -13.74 -5.13 -11.10
N ALA A 89 -12.88 -5.14 -10.07
CA ALA A 89 -12.49 -6.33 -9.33
C ALA A 89 -13.63 -6.95 -8.52
N ASP A 90 -14.56 -6.13 -8.03
CA ASP A 90 -15.76 -6.64 -7.34
C ASP A 90 -16.74 -7.32 -8.31
N ARG A 91 -16.79 -6.89 -9.59
CA ARG A 91 -17.69 -7.45 -10.61
C ARG A 91 -17.10 -8.62 -11.40
N VAL A 92 -15.86 -8.49 -11.84
CA VAL A 92 -15.20 -9.43 -12.76
C VAL A 92 -14.46 -10.53 -12.00
N GLY A 93 -14.08 -10.27 -10.75
CA GLY A 93 -13.18 -11.11 -9.96
C GLY A 93 -11.81 -10.44 -9.78
N ARG A 94 -11.03 -10.91 -8.82
CA ARG A 94 -9.75 -10.30 -8.45
C ARG A 94 -8.64 -10.78 -9.39
N MET A 95 -8.67 -12.04 -9.80
CA MET A 95 -7.61 -12.66 -10.61
C MET A 95 -7.52 -12.11 -12.04
N PRO A 96 -8.62 -11.95 -12.81
CA PRO A 96 -8.53 -11.40 -14.17
C PRO A 96 -7.99 -9.97 -14.17
N VAL A 97 -8.41 -9.16 -13.19
CA VAL A 97 -7.94 -7.78 -13.04
C VAL A 97 -6.46 -7.75 -12.65
N LEU A 98 -6.05 -8.62 -11.72
CA LEU A 98 -4.64 -8.75 -11.31
C LEU A 98 -3.73 -9.16 -12.49
N LEU A 99 -4.11 -10.17 -13.27
CA LEU A 99 -3.36 -10.61 -14.46
C LEU A 99 -3.25 -9.50 -15.50
N SER A 100 -4.36 -8.80 -15.78
CA SER A 100 -4.36 -7.66 -16.70
C SER A 100 -3.44 -6.53 -16.23
N ALA A 101 -3.44 -6.22 -14.93
CA ALA A 101 -2.59 -5.18 -14.35
C ALA A 101 -1.11 -5.55 -14.44
N VAL A 102 -0.73 -6.81 -14.17
CA VAL A 102 0.66 -7.26 -14.34
C VAL A 102 1.08 -7.20 -15.81
N ALA A 103 0.23 -7.61 -16.75
CA ALA A 103 0.54 -7.51 -18.18
C ALA A 103 0.75 -6.06 -18.63
N VAL A 104 -0.15 -5.15 -18.25
CA VAL A 104 -0.04 -3.73 -18.57
C VAL A 104 1.19 -3.11 -17.89
N LEU A 105 1.54 -3.52 -16.68
CA LEU A 105 2.77 -3.08 -15.98
C LEU A 105 4.02 -3.38 -16.80
N GLN A 106 4.12 -4.59 -17.38
CA GLN A 106 5.27 -4.96 -18.21
C GLN A 106 5.35 -4.08 -19.46
N ILE A 107 4.23 -3.96 -20.18
CA ILE A 107 4.15 -3.17 -21.41
C ILE A 107 4.48 -1.70 -21.14
N ALA A 108 3.89 -1.13 -20.07
CA ALA A 108 4.14 0.26 -19.69
C ALA A 108 5.60 0.47 -19.29
N THR A 109 6.23 -0.45 -18.55
CA THR A 109 7.65 -0.31 -18.17
C THR A 109 8.58 -0.37 -19.38
N VAL A 110 8.38 -1.34 -20.28
CA VAL A 110 9.15 -1.43 -21.54
C VAL A 110 8.93 -0.20 -22.42
N GLY A 111 7.68 0.26 -22.54
CA GLY A 111 7.33 1.48 -23.27
C GLY A 111 8.00 2.73 -22.71
N GLY A 112 8.23 2.79 -21.39
CA GLY A 112 8.97 3.87 -20.74
C GLY A 112 10.46 3.86 -21.09
N CYS A 113 11.07 2.68 -21.21
CA CYS A 113 12.46 2.54 -21.66
C CYS A 113 12.64 2.96 -23.13
N CYS A 114 11.63 2.74 -23.96
CA CYS A 114 11.64 3.07 -25.39
C CYS A 114 11.00 4.43 -25.72
N ALA A 115 10.72 5.26 -24.70
CA ALA A 115 9.98 6.51 -24.89
C ALA A 115 10.77 7.52 -25.74
N ALA A 116 10.21 7.88 -26.90
CA ALA A 116 10.79 8.88 -27.81
C ALA A 116 10.47 10.33 -27.41
N SER A 117 9.57 10.53 -26.43
CA SER A 117 9.22 11.85 -25.91
C SER A 117 9.06 11.82 -24.38
N TYR A 118 9.30 12.95 -23.73
CA TYR A 118 9.14 13.09 -22.29
C TYR A 118 7.69 12.80 -21.86
N GLN A 119 6.71 13.22 -22.66
CA GLN A 119 5.29 12.96 -22.39
C GLN A 119 4.98 11.46 -22.43
N ALA A 120 5.52 10.72 -23.40
CA ALA A 120 5.36 9.27 -23.48
C ALA A 120 6.00 8.57 -22.26
N TYR A 121 7.15 9.05 -21.80
CA TYR A 121 7.80 8.56 -20.58
C TYR A 121 6.93 8.79 -19.33
N VAL A 122 6.38 9.99 -19.18
CA VAL A 122 5.49 10.33 -18.05
C VAL A 122 4.19 9.50 -18.09
N LEU A 123 3.62 9.28 -19.28
CA LEU A 123 2.44 8.42 -19.44
C LEU A 123 2.72 6.97 -19.06
N SER A 124 3.88 6.43 -19.48
CA SER A 124 4.34 5.10 -19.05
C SER A 124 4.44 5.01 -17.53
N ARG A 125 5.05 6.01 -16.89
CA ARG A 125 5.15 6.10 -15.41
C ARG A 125 3.77 6.15 -14.74
N PHE A 126 2.86 6.94 -15.29
CA PHE A 126 1.47 7.02 -14.82
C PHE A 126 0.79 5.64 -14.83
N LEU A 127 0.87 4.92 -15.95
CA LEU A 127 0.31 3.57 -16.10
C LEU A 127 0.96 2.57 -15.14
N ASN A 128 2.29 2.62 -15.00
CA ASN A 128 3.05 1.77 -14.08
C ASN A 128 2.55 1.94 -12.64
N SER A 129 2.36 3.17 -12.18
CA SER A 129 1.87 3.44 -10.82
C SER A 129 0.49 2.86 -10.56
N GLY A 130 -0.42 3.00 -11.52
CA GLY A 130 -1.76 2.43 -11.46
C GLY A 130 -1.73 0.90 -11.34
N CYS A 131 -0.90 0.26 -12.16
CA CYS A 131 -0.75 -1.19 -12.14
C CYS A 131 -0.10 -1.70 -10.86
N VAL A 132 0.97 -1.06 -10.37
CA VAL A 132 1.63 -1.43 -9.10
C VAL A 132 0.66 -1.32 -7.92
N ALA A 133 -0.12 -0.24 -7.86
CA ALA A 133 -1.13 -0.07 -6.81
C ALA A 133 -2.22 -1.15 -6.88
N THR A 134 -2.66 -1.50 -8.09
CA THR A 134 -3.63 -2.56 -8.33
C THR A 134 -3.11 -3.93 -7.87
N VAL A 135 -1.89 -4.28 -8.28
CA VAL A 135 -1.23 -5.53 -7.88
C VAL A 135 -1.14 -5.61 -6.37
N ALA A 136 -0.66 -4.54 -5.71
CA ALA A 136 -0.51 -4.51 -4.26
C ALA A 136 -1.85 -4.76 -3.53
N VAL A 137 -2.93 -4.06 -3.91
CA VAL A 137 -4.23 -4.20 -3.24
C VAL A 137 -4.88 -5.55 -3.51
N LEU A 138 -4.88 -6.01 -4.77
CA LEU A 138 -5.53 -7.27 -5.15
C LEU A 138 -4.80 -8.48 -4.57
N SER A 139 -3.46 -8.52 -4.62
CA SER A 139 -2.68 -9.61 -4.02
C SER A 139 -2.87 -9.67 -2.51
N CYS A 140 -2.89 -8.53 -1.81
CA CYS A 140 -3.14 -8.51 -0.37
C CYS A 140 -4.58 -8.90 -0.02
N THR A 141 -5.56 -8.51 -0.84
CA THR A 141 -6.97 -8.90 -0.66
C THR A 141 -7.16 -10.40 -0.87
N LEU A 142 -6.56 -10.97 -1.92
CA LEU A 142 -6.56 -12.41 -2.18
C LEU A 142 -5.91 -13.19 -1.03
N LEU A 143 -4.75 -12.75 -0.56
CA LEU A 143 -4.07 -13.39 0.59
C LEU A 143 -4.93 -13.36 1.85
N PHE A 144 -5.60 -12.24 2.13
CA PHE A 144 -6.50 -12.12 3.26
C PHE A 144 -7.75 -13.01 3.11
N GLU A 145 -8.30 -13.08 1.90
CA GLU A 145 -9.46 -13.92 1.59
C GLU A 145 -9.14 -15.42 1.57
N ALA A 146 -7.91 -15.80 1.25
CA ALA A 146 -7.42 -17.16 1.39
C ALA A 146 -7.08 -17.51 2.85
N SER A 147 -6.62 -16.55 3.66
CA SER A 147 -6.15 -16.87 5.01
C SER A 147 -7.29 -17.18 6.00
N THR A 148 -6.97 -18.04 6.98
CA THR A 148 -7.84 -18.33 8.12
C THR A 148 -7.95 -17.12 9.05
N HIS A 149 -9.05 -17.02 9.81
CA HIS A 149 -9.34 -15.86 10.66
C HIS A 149 -8.23 -15.55 11.67
N GLU A 150 -7.56 -16.58 12.21
CA GLU A 150 -6.51 -16.43 13.23
C GLU A 150 -5.15 -15.99 12.66
N LYS A 151 -4.88 -16.29 11.39
CA LYS A 151 -3.58 -16.09 10.74
C LYS A 151 -3.57 -14.95 9.72
N ARG A 152 -4.73 -14.55 9.20
CA ARG A 152 -4.85 -13.55 8.12
C ARG A 152 -4.11 -12.24 8.38
N ASN A 153 -4.18 -11.70 9.61
CA ASN A 153 -3.50 -10.43 9.94
C ASN A 153 -1.97 -10.60 9.93
N ARG A 154 -1.48 -11.75 10.38
CA ARG A 154 -0.05 -12.08 10.37
C ARG A 154 0.47 -12.37 8.96
N HIS A 155 -0.28 -13.11 8.16
CA HIS A 155 0.08 -13.36 6.75
C HIS A 155 0.12 -12.06 5.95
N LEU A 156 -0.88 -11.20 6.13
CA LEU A 156 -0.94 -9.89 5.48
C LEU A 156 0.23 -8.99 5.92
N CYS A 157 0.52 -8.94 7.23
CA CYS A 157 1.68 -8.23 7.75
C CYS A 157 2.97 -8.74 7.09
N ALA A 158 3.20 -10.05 7.11
CA ALA A 158 4.40 -10.66 6.55
C ALA A 158 4.54 -10.36 5.05
N ALA A 159 3.45 -10.43 4.27
CA ALA A 159 3.47 -10.13 2.84
C ALA A 159 3.80 -8.66 2.55
N MET A 160 3.16 -7.71 3.25
CA MET A 160 3.44 -6.29 3.08
C MET A 160 4.87 -5.94 3.53
N THR A 161 5.34 -6.55 4.63
CA THR A 161 6.71 -6.41 5.11
C THR A 161 7.72 -6.93 4.10
N ALA A 162 7.52 -8.14 3.58
CA ALA A 162 8.41 -8.73 2.58
C ALA A 162 8.49 -7.83 1.34
N GLY A 163 7.35 -7.34 0.82
CA GLY A 163 7.32 -6.40 -0.30
C GLY A 163 8.12 -5.12 -0.03
N MET A 164 7.89 -4.48 1.12
CA MET A 164 8.57 -3.22 1.49
C MET A 164 10.09 -3.40 1.69
N LEU A 165 10.52 -4.52 2.28
CA LEU A 165 11.94 -4.83 2.46
C LEU A 165 12.64 -5.13 1.14
N MET A 166 11.97 -5.87 0.25
CA MET A 166 12.51 -6.17 -1.07
C MET A 166 12.73 -4.90 -1.88
N VAL A 167 11.86 -3.88 -1.76
CA VAL A 167 12.08 -2.57 -2.40
C VAL A 167 13.38 -1.93 -1.92
N GLU A 168 13.67 -1.95 -0.62
CA GLU A 168 14.89 -1.33 -0.06
C GLU A 168 16.15 -2.10 -0.49
N VAL A 169 16.11 -3.43 -0.49
CA VAL A 169 17.20 -4.28 -1.00
C VAL A 169 17.44 -4.00 -2.48
N TRP A 170 16.37 -3.95 -3.28
CA TRP A 170 16.48 -3.69 -4.71
C TRP A 170 17.01 -2.29 -5.01
N LEU A 171 16.59 -1.28 -4.23
CA LEU A 171 17.10 0.07 -4.33
C LEU A 171 18.58 0.16 -3.94
N ALA A 172 19.00 -0.57 -2.90
CA ALA A 172 20.40 -0.67 -2.52
C ALA A 172 21.26 -1.30 -3.63
N MET A 173 20.77 -2.37 -4.26
CA MET A 173 21.43 -2.98 -5.42
C MET A 173 21.48 -2.03 -6.62
N ALA A 174 20.39 -1.31 -6.91
CA ALA A 174 20.33 -0.32 -7.98
C ALA A 174 21.34 0.82 -7.78
N ARG A 175 21.70 1.17 -6.54
CA ARG A 175 22.76 2.15 -6.25
C ARG A 175 24.15 1.64 -6.58
N LEU A 176 24.42 0.33 -6.48
CA LEU A 176 25.67 -0.24 -6.96
C LEU A 176 25.80 -0.10 -8.48
N LEU A 177 24.65 -0.09 -9.17
CA LEU A 177 24.52 0.16 -10.60
C LEU A 177 24.38 1.65 -10.96
N ARG A 178 24.57 2.59 -9.99
CA ARG A 178 24.35 4.04 -10.19
C ARG A 178 25.12 4.61 -11.38
N GLN A 179 26.27 4.03 -11.67
CA GLN A 179 27.12 4.45 -12.78
C GLN A 179 26.63 3.94 -14.14
N VAL A 180 25.54 3.20 -14.26
CA VAL A 180 25.04 2.63 -15.54
C VAL A 180 23.94 3.52 -16.12
N ASN A 181 23.71 3.44 -17.44
CA ASN A 181 22.61 4.12 -18.14
C ASN A 181 21.25 3.86 -17.45
N TRP A 182 20.43 4.91 -17.31
CA TRP A 182 19.10 4.85 -16.69
C TRP A 182 18.19 3.76 -17.26
N ILE A 183 18.32 3.42 -18.55
CA ILE A 183 17.54 2.35 -19.20
C ILE A 183 17.87 0.98 -18.58
N VAL A 184 19.15 0.70 -18.33
CA VAL A 184 19.59 -0.55 -17.71
C VAL A 184 19.06 -0.64 -16.29
N MET A 185 18.99 0.49 -15.56
CA MET A 185 18.35 0.53 -14.24
C MET A 185 16.86 0.20 -14.32
N GLN A 186 16.13 0.70 -15.32
CA GLN A 186 14.72 0.37 -15.48
C GLN A 186 14.52 -1.12 -15.80
N ILE A 187 15.38 -1.71 -16.64
CA ILE A 187 15.35 -3.16 -16.92
C ILE A 187 15.64 -3.98 -15.65
N PHE A 188 16.61 -3.54 -14.83
CA PHE A 188 16.88 -4.15 -13.54
C PHE A 188 15.66 -4.04 -12.60
N ILE A 189 14.98 -2.89 -12.56
CA ILE A 189 13.75 -2.73 -11.77
C ILE A 189 12.59 -3.58 -12.32
N LEU A 190 12.56 -3.84 -13.62
CA LEU A 190 11.55 -4.68 -14.27
C LEU A 190 11.71 -6.17 -13.94
N SER A 191 12.93 -6.67 -13.73
CA SER A 191 13.18 -8.11 -13.63
C SER A 191 12.37 -8.85 -12.55
N PRO A 192 12.15 -8.33 -11.32
CA PRO A 192 11.32 -9.01 -10.33
C PRO A 192 9.84 -9.05 -10.71
N THR A 193 9.37 -8.07 -11.49
CA THR A 193 7.97 -7.99 -11.90
C THR A 193 7.61 -9.04 -12.96
N VAL A 194 8.59 -9.50 -13.75
CA VAL A 194 8.39 -10.63 -14.69
C VAL A 194 8.11 -11.92 -13.92
N LEU A 195 8.81 -12.17 -12.82
CA LEU A 195 8.53 -13.31 -11.93
C LEU A 195 7.12 -13.23 -11.33
N THR A 196 6.61 -12.02 -11.14
CA THR A 196 5.25 -11.81 -10.61
C THR A 196 4.20 -12.31 -11.60
N LEU A 197 4.42 -12.20 -12.92
CA LEU A 197 3.50 -12.75 -13.92
C LEU A 197 3.33 -14.26 -13.78
N TYR A 198 4.45 -14.98 -13.61
CA TYR A 198 4.44 -16.42 -13.37
C TYR A 198 3.79 -16.75 -12.02
N ALA A 199 4.18 -16.05 -10.96
CA ALA A 199 3.62 -16.28 -9.62
C ALA A 199 2.10 -16.07 -9.57
N VAL A 200 1.59 -15.01 -10.20
CA VAL A 200 0.15 -14.72 -10.25
C VAL A 200 -0.60 -15.78 -11.08
N SER A 201 0.00 -16.32 -12.15
CA SER A 201 -0.65 -17.37 -12.93
C SER A 201 -0.91 -18.67 -12.15
N ALA A 202 -0.16 -18.90 -11.07
CA ALA A 202 -0.35 -20.04 -10.18
C ALA A 202 -1.39 -19.80 -9.06
N VAL A 203 -1.87 -18.57 -8.90
CA VAL A 203 -2.86 -18.23 -7.86
C VAL A 203 -4.27 -18.40 -8.41
N HIS A 204 -5.16 -18.98 -7.60
CA HIS A 204 -6.57 -19.13 -7.98
C HIS A 204 -7.44 -17.97 -7.47
N GLU A 205 -8.65 -17.88 -8.01
CA GLU A 205 -9.64 -16.89 -7.59
C GLU A 205 -10.15 -17.15 -6.16
N SER A 206 -10.65 -16.10 -5.51
CA SER A 206 -11.19 -16.19 -4.15
C SER A 206 -12.48 -17.00 -4.09
N ALA A 207 -12.47 -18.12 -3.36
CA ALA A 207 -13.67 -18.90 -3.07
C ALA A 207 -14.74 -18.06 -2.34
N ARG A 208 -14.33 -17.12 -1.47
CA ARG A 208 -15.25 -16.19 -0.79
C ARG A 208 -15.96 -15.27 -1.79
N TRP A 209 -15.26 -14.81 -2.82
CA TRP A 209 -15.86 -13.99 -3.87
C TRP A 209 -16.86 -14.80 -4.70
N CYS A 210 -16.51 -16.02 -5.13
CA CYS A 210 -17.41 -16.91 -5.87
C CYS A 210 -18.74 -17.13 -5.12
N ILE A 211 -18.67 -17.38 -3.81
CA ILE A 211 -19.86 -17.50 -2.95
C ILE A 211 -20.67 -16.18 -2.93
N SER A 212 -20.02 -15.02 -2.83
CA SER A 212 -20.72 -13.72 -2.78
C SER A 212 -21.42 -13.34 -4.09
N VAL A 213 -20.99 -13.89 -5.22
CA VAL A 213 -21.66 -13.77 -6.52
C VAL A 213 -22.60 -14.93 -6.82
N ASN A 214 -22.83 -15.82 -5.85
CA ASN A 214 -23.68 -17.00 -5.93
C ASN A 214 -23.23 -18.06 -6.97
N ASP A 215 -21.94 -18.09 -7.29
CA ASP A 215 -21.31 -19.11 -8.15
C ASP A 215 -20.73 -20.23 -7.27
N MET A 216 -21.60 -21.14 -6.84
CA MET A 216 -21.24 -22.23 -5.93
C MET A 216 -20.42 -23.33 -6.61
N ASP A 217 -20.66 -23.58 -7.89
CA ASP A 217 -19.95 -24.60 -8.66
C ASP A 217 -18.46 -24.25 -8.76
N ARG A 218 -18.15 -22.99 -9.09
CA ARG A 218 -16.78 -22.52 -9.13
C ARG A 218 -16.14 -22.51 -7.75
N ALA A 219 -16.88 -22.14 -6.71
CA ALA A 219 -16.38 -22.17 -5.34
C ALA A 219 -16.02 -23.60 -4.89
N GLU A 220 -16.81 -24.61 -5.25
CA GLU A 220 -16.53 -26.01 -4.95
C GLU A 220 -15.27 -26.49 -5.67
N VAL A 221 -15.12 -26.20 -6.97
CA VAL A 221 -13.93 -26.57 -7.74
C VAL A 221 -12.66 -25.97 -7.12
N LEU A 222 -12.71 -24.69 -6.72
CA LEU A 222 -11.59 -24.01 -6.06
C LEU A 222 -11.24 -24.65 -4.71
N MET A 223 -12.24 -25.01 -3.90
CA MET A 223 -12.03 -25.67 -2.62
C MET A 223 -11.46 -27.08 -2.77
N ILE A 224 -11.87 -27.83 -3.80
CA ILE A 224 -11.33 -29.16 -4.11
C ILE A 224 -9.87 -29.05 -4.58
N ALA A 225 -9.55 -28.07 -5.44
CA ALA A 225 -8.18 -27.81 -5.88
C ALA A 225 -7.27 -27.51 -4.69
N ALA A 226 -7.68 -26.57 -3.82
CA ALA A 226 -6.93 -26.23 -2.62
C ALA A 226 -6.79 -27.42 -1.66
N ALA A 227 -7.82 -28.26 -1.50
CA ALA A 227 -7.73 -29.46 -0.65
C ALA A 227 -6.74 -30.49 -1.21
N LYS A 228 -6.69 -30.67 -2.53
CA LYS A 228 -5.72 -31.58 -3.18
C LYS A 228 -4.28 -31.09 -3.01
N GLU A 229 -4.04 -29.79 -3.20
CA GLU A 229 -2.71 -29.19 -3.02
C GLU A 229 -2.24 -29.29 -1.56
N ASN A 230 -3.15 -29.13 -0.60
CA ASN A 230 -2.83 -29.23 0.83
C ASN A 230 -2.92 -30.67 1.38
N HIS A 231 -3.10 -31.67 0.52
CA HIS A 231 -3.24 -33.09 0.90
C HIS A 231 -4.37 -33.36 1.93
N PHE A 232 -5.46 -32.58 1.89
CA PHE A 232 -6.65 -32.81 2.68
C PHE A 232 -7.65 -33.74 1.96
N PRO A 233 -8.39 -34.58 2.70
CA PRO A 233 -9.37 -35.48 2.12
C PRO A 233 -10.50 -34.70 1.45
N VAL A 234 -10.77 -35.00 0.18
CA VAL A 234 -11.84 -34.34 -0.60
C VAL A 234 -13.21 -34.55 0.04
N SER A 235 -13.43 -35.61 0.83
CA SER A 235 -14.69 -35.84 1.52
C SER A 235 -15.08 -34.75 2.53
N THR A 236 -14.13 -33.91 2.98
CA THR A 236 -14.42 -32.82 3.92
C THR A 236 -14.70 -31.49 3.23
N THR A 237 -14.48 -31.36 1.90
CA THR A 237 -14.62 -30.09 1.17
C THR A 237 -16.04 -29.56 1.21
N ALA A 238 -17.05 -30.42 1.11
CA ALA A 238 -18.46 -30.04 1.21
C ALA A 238 -18.79 -29.38 2.56
N CYS A 239 -18.30 -29.95 3.67
CA CYS A 239 -18.50 -29.40 5.02
C CYS A 239 -17.80 -28.05 5.18
N MET A 240 -16.59 -27.91 4.61
CA MET A 240 -15.83 -26.66 4.64
C MET A 240 -16.49 -25.56 3.79
N LEU A 241 -16.97 -25.91 2.60
CA LEU A 241 -17.66 -24.98 1.71
C LEU A 241 -18.93 -24.44 2.36
N GLU A 242 -19.72 -25.29 3.02
CA GLU A 242 -20.95 -24.86 3.69
C GLU A 242 -20.65 -23.95 4.92
N ARG A 243 -19.57 -24.22 5.64
CA ARG A 243 -19.10 -23.34 6.72
C ARG A 243 -18.70 -21.96 6.16
N LEU A 244 -17.91 -21.94 5.09
CA LEU A 244 -17.47 -20.71 4.43
C LEU A 244 -18.67 -19.92 3.88
N ARG A 245 -19.62 -20.62 3.26
CA ARG A 245 -20.88 -20.05 2.77
C ARG A 245 -21.67 -19.39 3.89
N THR A 246 -21.81 -20.08 5.01
CA THR A 246 -22.51 -19.56 6.19
C THR A 246 -21.83 -18.29 6.71
N GLU A 247 -20.50 -18.25 6.78
CA GLU A 247 -19.74 -17.07 7.18
C GLU A 247 -19.95 -15.87 6.22
N VAL A 248 -19.89 -16.10 4.91
CA VAL A 248 -20.10 -15.07 3.88
C VAL A 248 -21.53 -14.53 3.97
N LEU A 249 -22.54 -15.39 3.97
CA LEU A 249 -23.96 -15.00 4.02
C LEU A 249 -24.35 -14.31 5.33
N ARG A 250 -23.73 -14.68 6.47
CA ARG A 250 -23.91 -13.96 7.74
C ARG A 250 -23.36 -12.55 7.65
N THR A 251 -22.18 -12.40 7.06
CA THR A 251 -21.52 -11.10 6.90
C THR A 251 -22.35 -10.18 5.98
N GLU A 252 -22.91 -10.72 4.90
CA GLU A 252 -23.77 -9.96 3.99
C GLU A 252 -25.11 -9.58 4.64
N ARG A 253 -25.79 -10.52 5.33
CA ARG A 253 -27.06 -10.23 6.01
C ARG A 253 -26.94 -9.18 7.10
N ARG A 254 -25.83 -9.19 7.87
CA ARG A 254 -25.59 -8.17 8.91
C ARG A 254 -25.71 -6.77 8.34
N ILE A 255 -25.23 -6.55 7.12
CA ILE A 255 -25.21 -5.24 6.48
C ILE A 255 -26.58 -4.86 5.92
N THR A 256 -27.32 -5.82 5.38
CA THR A 256 -28.71 -5.57 4.95
C THR A 256 -29.57 -5.13 6.14
N ILE A 257 -29.38 -5.75 7.32
CA ILE A 257 -30.07 -5.36 8.56
C ILE A 257 -29.56 -3.98 9.05
N THR A 258 -28.24 -3.76 9.07
CA THR A 258 -27.64 -2.46 9.39
C THR A 258 -28.14 -1.33 8.46
N SER A 259 -28.50 -1.61 7.20
CA SER A 259 -29.11 -0.61 6.30
C SER A 259 -30.53 -0.20 6.70
N GLY A 260 -31.22 -1.04 7.49
CA GLY A 260 -32.50 -0.71 8.12
C GLY A 260 -32.35 0.03 9.45
N ASP A 261 -31.23 -0.14 10.16
CA ASP A 261 -30.94 0.50 11.45
C ASP A 261 -30.07 1.76 11.30
N ALA A 262 -30.71 2.93 11.36
CA ALA A 262 -30.05 4.22 11.10
C ALA A 262 -28.86 4.53 12.03
N ALA A 263 -28.81 3.95 13.23
CA ALA A 263 -27.72 4.16 14.19
C ALA A 263 -26.45 3.39 13.81
N GLU A 264 -26.59 2.11 13.47
CA GLU A 264 -25.45 1.26 13.06
C GLU A 264 -24.91 1.69 11.69
N ALA A 265 -25.78 2.06 10.74
CA ALA A 265 -25.36 2.60 9.45
C ALA A 265 -24.50 3.87 9.62
N LYS A 266 -24.91 4.78 10.51
CA LYS A 266 -24.13 5.98 10.85
C LYS A 266 -22.79 5.63 11.50
N ALA A 267 -22.72 4.60 12.34
CA ALA A 267 -21.47 4.16 12.96
C ALA A 267 -20.48 3.62 11.91
N VAL A 268 -20.94 2.82 10.94
CA VAL A 268 -20.10 2.33 9.83
C VAL A 268 -19.63 3.48 8.94
N GLN A 269 -20.51 4.42 8.60
CA GLN A 269 -20.16 5.61 7.83
C GLN A 269 -19.12 6.49 8.54
N ARG A 270 -19.28 6.73 9.85
CA ARG A 270 -18.31 7.46 10.67
C ARG A 270 -16.95 6.76 10.68
N SER A 271 -16.92 5.44 10.85
CA SER A 271 -15.69 4.66 10.81
C SER A 271 -14.98 4.79 9.45
N ALA A 272 -15.73 4.67 8.34
CA ALA A 272 -15.20 4.84 6.99
C ALA A 272 -14.61 6.25 6.77
N LEU A 273 -15.27 7.30 7.25
CA LEU A 273 -14.78 8.69 7.16
C LEU A 273 -13.49 8.90 7.96
N VAL A 274 -13.41 8.33 9.17
CA VAL A 274 -12.19 8.39 9.99
C VAL A 274 -11.03 7.66 9.30
N MET A 275 -11.28 6.48 8.73
CA MET A 275 -10.28 5.71 7.98
C MET A 275 -9.83 6.44 6.70
N LEU A 276 -10.73 7.17 6.04
CA LEU A 276 -10.42 8.01 4.89
C LEU A 276 -9.50 9.18 5.27
N GLY A 277 -9.81 9.89 6.36
CA GLY A 277 -8.98 10.96 6.90
C GLY A 277 -7.59 10.46 7.35
N LEU A 278 -7.53 9.29 7.99
CA LEU A 278 -6.27 8.66 8.37
C LEU A 278 -5.43 8.23 7.16
N SER A 279 -6.07 7.73 6.10
CA SER A 279 -5.41 7.35 4.85
C SER A 279 -4.76 8.55 4.15
N PHE A 280 -5.48 9.68 4.06
CA PHE A 280 -4.97 10.94 3.56
C PHE A 280 -3.76 11.41 4.37
N SER A 281 -3.94 11.51 5.68
CA SER A 281 -2.94 12.12 6.57
C SER A 281 -1.67 11.28 6.67
N SER A 282 -1.81 9.96 6.83
CA SER A 282 -0.66 9.04 6.87
C SER A 282 0.14 9.05 5.57
N THR A 283 -0.54 9.15 4.42
CA THR A 283 0.13 9.22 3.12
C THR A 283 0.81 10.56 2.90
N PHE A 284 0.16 11.67 3.28
CA PHE A 284 0.78 12.99 3.27
C PHE A 284 2.05 13.01 4.13
N THR A 285 1.98 12.57 5.39
CA THR A 285 3.14 12.52 6.29
C THR A 285 4.27 11.68 5.69
N GLN A 286 3.97 10.52 5.10
CA GLN A 286 4.99 9.68 4.48
C GLN A 286 5.73 10.38 3.33
N TYR A 287 5.01 11.00 2.39
CA TYR A 287 5.63 11.69 1.26
C TYR A 287 6.37 12.95 1.67
N SER A 288 5.85 13.69 2.66
CA SER A 288 6.54 14.83 3.26
C SER A 288 7.85 14.40 3.95
N MET A 289 7.86 13.26 4.66
CA MET A 289 9.09 12.71 5.26
C MET A 289 10.10 12.27 4.20
N LEU A 290 9.66 11.70 3.08
CA LEU A 290 10.55 11.35 1.97
C LEU A 290 11.17 12.60 1.32
N ALA A 291 10.40 13.68 1.16
CA ALA A 291 10.91 14.95 0.66
C ALA A 291 11.96 15.55 1.60
N VAL A 292 11.72 15.55 2.92
CA VAL A 292 12.70 16.04 3.90
C VAL A 292 13.94 15.15 3.96
N GLN A 293 13.79 13.83 3.82
CA GLN A 293 14.94 12.91 3.75
C GLN A 293 15.90 13.29 2.61
N ALA A 294 15.39 13.67 1.44
CA ALA A 294 16.22 14.11 0.32
C ALA A 294 17.03 15.38 0.63
N TYR A 295 16.48 16.26 1.47
CA TYR A 295 17.13 17.49 1.92
C TYR A 295 18.20 17.24 3.01
N VAL A 296 17.87 16.43 4.03
CA VAL A 296 18.77 16.14 5.17
C VAL A 296 19.95 15.25 4.76
N ALA A 297 19.77 14.37 3.78
CA ALA A 297 20.74 13.33 3.45
C ALA A 297 21.86 13.75 2.48
N SER A 298 22.00 15.03 2.10
CA SER A 298 22.88 15.51 1.00
C SER A 298 24.41 15.29 1.16
N GLY A 299 24.86 14.42 2.06
CA GLY A 299 26.26 14.00 2.21
C GLY A 299 26.50 12.59 2.79
N THR A 300 25.48 11.90 3.33
CA THR A 300 25.59 10.60 4.04
C THR A 300 24.49 9.59 3.64
N THR A 301 23.99 9.71 2.41
CA THR A 301 22.77 9.03 1.90
C THR A 301 22.74 7.51 2.02
N ALA A 302 23.88 6.83 1.92
CA ALA A 302 23.92 5.37 1.93
C ALA A 302 23.58 4.82 3.32
N TRP A 303 24.34 5.21 4.35
CA TRP A 303 24.17 4.74 5.72
C TRP A 303 22.78 5.06 6.27
N PHE A 304 22.27 6.26 6.02
CA PHE A 304 20.93 6.64 6.45
C PHE A 304 19.83 5.76 5.84
N GLN A 305 19.98 5.33 4.58
CA GLN A 305 19.03 4.41 3.96
C GLN A 305 19.07 3.03 4.60
N TRP A 306 20.26 2.49 4.85
CA TRP A 306 20.44 1.17 5.46
C TRP A 306 19.88 1.14 6.88
N THR A 307 20.17 2.17 7.69
CA THR A 307 19.62 2.27 9.06
C THR A 307 18.11 2.44 9.05
N SER A 308 17.57 3.27 8.16
CA SER A 308 16.11 3.39 7.95
C SER A 308 15.47 2.07 7.54
N SER A 309 16.14 1.27 6.71
CA SER A 309 15.64 -0.03 6.25
C SER A 309 15.66 -1.07 7.37
N GLY A 310 16.72 -1.09 8.19
CA GLY A 310 16.78 -1.91 9.39
C GLY A 310 15.68 -1.54 10.41
N ALA A 311 15.41 -0.24 10.58
CA ALA A 311 14.34 0.25 11.45
C ALA A 311 12.94 -0.15 10.94
N ASN A 312 12.73 -0.16 9.62
CA ASN A 312 11.52 -0.69 8.99
C ASN A 312 11.34 -2.18 9.34
N LEU A 313 12.38 -3.00 9.13
CA LEU A 313 12.35 -4.43 9.46
C LEU A 313 11.98 -4.67 10.93
N ALA A 314 12.65 -3.98 11.85
CA ALA A 314 12.41 -4.11 13.29
C ALA A 314 10.96 -3.77 13.67
N SER A 315 10.43 -2.69 13.10
CA SER A 315 9.05 -2.23 13.36
C SER A 315 8.01 -3.22 12.83
N PHE A 316 8.28 -3.87 11.70
CA PHE A 316 7.40 -4.91 11.18
C PHE A 316 7.47 -6.23 11.96
N ILE A 317 8.65 -6.64 12.42
CA ILE A 317 8.79 -7.80 13.32
C ILE A 317 8.00 -7.54 14.61
N LEU A 318 8.11 -6.34 15.17
CA LEU A 318 7.33 -5.94 16.34
C LEU A 318 5.83 -5.98 16.05
N LEU A 319 5.37 -5.41 14.93
CA LEU A 319 3.97 -5.47 14.50
C LEU A 319 3.46 -6.91 14.38
N TYR A 320 4.24 -7.80 13.77
CA TYR A 320 3.90 -9.22 13.63
C TYR A 320 3.67 -9.91 14.99
N VAL A 321 4.54 -9.64 15.97
CA VAL A 321 4.38 -10.16 17.33
C VAL A 321 3.17 -9.54 18.03
N LEU A 322 2.95 -8.23 17.89
CA LEU A 322 1.85 -7.52 18.53
C LEU A 322 0.47 -7.98 18.04
N PHE A 323 0.34 -8.44 16.79
CA PHE A 323 -0.90 -9.03 16.29
C PHE A 323 -1.36 -10.29 17.05
N THR A 324 -0.48 -10.93 17.85
CA THR A 324 -0.87 -12.06 18.72
C THR A 324 -1.48 -11.62 20.05
N LYS A 325 -1.21 -10.38 20.48
CA LYS A 325 -1.56 -9.89 21.83
C LYS A 325 -2.61 -8.77 21.82
N ILE A 326 -2.62 -7.95 20.78
CA ILE A 326 -3.41 -6.71 20.72
C ILE A 326 -4.26 -6.71 19.44
N SER A 327 -5.51 -6.26 19.56
CA SER A 327 -6.39 -6.13 18.40
C SER A 327 -5.91 -5.02 17.44
N PRO A 328 -6.10 -5.19 16.12
CA PRO A 328 -5.70 -4.20 15.11
C PRO A 328 -6.16 -2.74 15.35
N PRO A 329 -7.39 -2.44 15.83
CA PRO A 329 -7.80 -1.04 16.03
C PRO A 329 -7.09 -0.37 17.21
N ARG A 330 -6.85 -1.10 18.31
CA ARG A 330 -6.09 -0.58 19.46
C ARG A 330 -4.63 -0.33 19.08
N LEU A 331 -4.05 -1.24 18.30
CA LEU A 331 -2.69 -1.11 17.80
C LEU A 331 -2.56 0.06 16.82
N LEU A 332 -3.58 0.30 15.97
CA LEU A 332 -3.65 1.47 15.11
C LEU A 332 -3.66 2.77 15.92
N ALA A 333 -4.54 2.90 16.92
CA ALA A 333 -4.61 4.10 17.75
C ALA A 333 -3.27 4.39 18.47
N ALA A 334 -2.65 3.37 19.07
CA ALA A 334 -1.37 3.50 19.77
C ALA A 334 -0.22 3.90 18.84
N THR A 335 -0.14 3.29 17.66
CA THR A 335 0.90 3.61 16.67
C THR A 335 0.73 4.99 16.06
N VAL A 336 -0.51 5.42 15.78
CA VAL A 336 -0.79 6.79 15.31
C VAL A 336 -0.38 7.82 16.37
N ALA A 337 -0.72 7.60 17.64
CA ALA A 337 -0.30 8.48 18.73
C ALA A 337 1.24 8.61 18.82
N ALA A 338 1.96 7.49 18.69
CA ALA A 338 3.43 7.49 18.66
C ALA A 338 4.00 8.28 17.46
N VAL A 339 3.47 8.08 16.25
CA VAL A 339 3.88 8.82 15.05
C VAL A 339 3.69 10.32 15.25
N CYS A 340 2.56 10.73 15.81
CA CYS A 340 2.25 12.14 16.03
C CYS A 340 3.22 12.77 17.04
N GLY A 341 3.46 12.11 18.17
CA GLY A 341 4.42 12.58 19.18
C GLY A 341 5.83 12.76 18.60
N ILE A 342 6.32 11.78 17.83
CA ILE A 342 7.65 11.86 17.22
C ILE A 342 7.70 12.96 16.14
N THR A 343 6.63 13.14 15.36
CA THR A 343 6.58 14.20 14.33
C THR A 343 6.60 15.61 14.94
N CYS A 344 5.98 15.80 16.10
CA CYS A 344 6.10 17.05 16.86
C CYS A 344 7.55 17.29 17.33
N VAL A 345 8.24 16.24 17.81
CA VAL A 345 9.66 16.33 18.19
C VAL A 345 10.54 16.65 16.99
N ILE A 346 10.28 16.08 15.81
CA ILE A 346 10.97 16.44 14.56
C ILE A 346 10.80 17.94 14.28
N SER A 347 9.57 18.44 14.36
CA SER A 347 9.25 19.84 14.04
C SER A 347 9.98 20.81 14.98
N LEU A 348 9.99 20.51 16.29
CA LEU A 348 10.69 21.31 17.29
C LEU A 348 12.21 21.22 17.14
N SER A 349 12.77 20.02 17.06
CA SER A 349 14.22 19.82 16.96
C SER A 349 14.80 20.46 15.70
N PHE A 350 14.05 20.42 14.60
CA PHE A 350 14.44 21.10 13.37
C PHE A 350 14.37 22.62 13.53
N ALA A 351 13.31 23.17 14.15
CA ALA A 351 13.16 24.60 14.36
C ALA A 351 14.29 25.20 15.22
N PHE A 352 14.75 24.47 16.24
CA PHE A 352 15.86 24.87 17.12
C PHE A 352 17.26 24.47 16.60
N GLY A 353 17.36 23.84 15.43
CA GLY A 353 18.65 23.50 14.82
C GLY A 353 19.37 22.27 15.41
N TYR A 354 18.67 21.41 16.15
CA TYR A 354 19.22 20.16 16.69
C TYR A 354 19.22 19.04 15.63
N GLY A 355 20.20 19.08 14.71
CA GLY A 355 20.28 18.16 13.57
C GLY A 355 20.35 16.66 13.93
N TYR A 356 21.07 16.30 15.01
CA TYR A 356 21.16 14.89 15.45
C TYR A 356 19.82 14.36 15.96
N LEU A 357 19.12 15.13 16.80
CA LEU A 357 17.80 14.76 17.33
C LEU A 357 16.78 14.64 16.20
N THR A 358 16.82 15.58 15.26
CA THR A 358 15.99 15.56 14.04
C THR A 358 16.19 14.25 13.28
N THR A 359 17.45 13.88 13.01
CA THR A 359 17.81 12.67 12.26
C THR A 359 17.35 11.40 13.00
N LEU A 360 17.56 11.33 14.31
CA LEU A 360 17.12 10.21 15.15
C LEU A 360 15.59 10.07 15.14
N SER A 361 14.86 11.16 15.29
CA SER A 361 13.40 11.14 15.26
C SER A 361 12.86 10.74 13.89
N PHE A 362 13.52 11.11 12.78
CA PHE A 362 13.17 10.63 11.44
C PHE A 362 13.33 9.11 11.29
N LEU A 363 14.41 8.54 11.83
CA LEU A 363 14.66 7.09 11.81
C LEU A 363 13.57 6.30 12.56
N LEU A 364 12.92 6.91 13.55
CA LEU A 364 11.81 6.31 14.31
C LEU A 364 10.44 6.56 13.66
N ALA A 365 10.18 7.77 13.16
CA ALA A 365 8.86 8.14 12.63
C ALA A 365 8.54 7.43 11.30
N LYS A 366 9.52 7.39 10.38
CA LYS A 366 9.35 6.80 9.04
C LYS A 366 8.85 5.35 9.09
N PRO A 367 9.48 4.40 9.81
CA PRO A 367 8.98 3.02 9.87
C PRO A 367 7.58 2.91 10.48
N LEU A 368 7.27 3.73 11.48
CA LEU A 368 5.95 3.74 12.11
C LEU A 368 4.86 4.23 11.15
N THR A 369 5.14 5.17 10.24
CA THR A 369 4.17 5.56 9.20
C THR A 369 3.81 4.40 8.26
N TYR A 370 4.76 3.51 7.94
CA TYR A 370 4.47 2.29 7.17
C TYR A 370 3.61 1.30 7.97
N VAL A 371 3.90 1.13 9.27
CA VAL A 371 3.10 0.30 10.18
C VAL A 371 1.65 0.80 10.23
N VAL A 372 1.43 2.12 10.33
CA VAL A 372 0.09 2.72 10.29
C VAL A 372 -0.65 2.34 9.00
N LYS A 373 0.01 2.34 7.85
CA LYS A 373 -0.63 1.92 6.58
C LYS A 373 -1.05 0.46 6.56
N VAL A 374 -0.20 -0.45 7.06
CA VAL A 374 -0.54 -1.87 7.20
C VAL A 374 -1.74 -2.02 8.12
N LEU A 375 -1.75 -1.31 9.26
CA LEU A 375 -2.86 -1.36 10.21
C LEU A 375 -4.16 -0.79 9.64
N ILE A 376 -4.10 0.31 8.88
CA ILE A 376 -5.26 0.84 8.15
C ILE A 376 -5.79 -0.23 7.19
N PHE A 377 -4.91 -0.84 6.39
CA PHE A 377 -5.29 -1.87 5.42
C PHE A 377 -5.97 -3.07 6.09
N THR A 378 -5.37 -3.60 7.16
CA THR A 378 -5.92 -4.72 7.95
C THR A 378 -7.28 -4.37 8.57
N ASN A 379 -7.42 -3.19 9.20
CA ASN A 379 -8.67 -2.80 9.82
C ASN A 379 -9.81 -2.68 8.78
N VAL A 380 -9.54 -2.14 7.59
CA VAL A 380 -10.56 -2.09 6.52
C VAL A 380 -10.95 -3.49 6.05
N LEU A 381 -9.98 -4.38 5.86
CA LEU A 381 -10.25 -5.77 5.44
C LEU A 381 -11.12 -6.54 6.45
N GLU A 382 -10.95 -6.28 7.75
CA GLU A 382 -11.78 -6.89 8.79
C GLU A 382 -13.18 -6.30 8.89
N MET A 383 -13.33 -5.00 8.63
CA MET A 383 -14.63 -4.31 8.75
C MET A 383 -15.54 -4.50 7.53
N VAL A 384 -14.98 -4.64 6.32
CA VAL A 384 -15.75 -4.59 5.07
C VAL A 384 -16.05 -6.02 4.55
N PRO A 385 -17.30 -6.30 4.13
CA PRO A 385 -17.70 -7.61 3.60
C PRO A 385 -17.04 -7.91 2.24
N THR A 386 -16.82 -9.19 1.93
CA THR A 386 -16.14 -9.64 0.70
C THR A 386 -16.67 -9.00 -0.59
N ARG A 387 -17.99 -8.81 -0.73
CA ARG A 387 -18.61 -8.32 -1.97
C ARG A 387 -18.24 -6.87 -2.35
N VAL A 388 -18.02 -6.00 -1.36
CA VAL A 388 -17.64 -4.57 -1.58
C VAL A 388 -16.29 -4.21 -0.96
N ARG A 389 -15.55 -5.24 -0.49
CA ARG A 389 -14.25 -5.11 0.17
C ARG A 389 -13.23 -4.46 -0.73
N CYS A 390 -13.10 -4.96 -1.95
CA CYS A 390 -12.07 -4.49 -2.86
C CYS A 390 -12.33 -3.05 -3.28
N GLY A 391 -13.57 -2.74 -3.66
CA GLY A 391 -14.05 -1.39 -3.91
C GLY A 391 -13.71 -0.43 -2.78
N THR A 392 -14.10 -0.75 -1.56
CA THR A 392 -13.91 0.14 -0.40
C THR A 392 -12.44 0.41 -0.10
N ILE A 393 -11.60 -0.63 -0.14
CA ILE A 393 -10.14 -0.49 0.07
C ILE A 393 -9.53 0.37 -1.02
N CYS A 394 -9.86 0.09 -2.28
CA CYS A 394 -9.39 0.85 -3.42
C CYS A 394 -9.75 2.33 -3.32
N TRP A 395 -10.98 2.65 -2.91
CA TRP A 395 -11.41 4.04 -2.69
C TRP A 395 -10.66 4.71 -1.53
N LEU A 396 -10.54 4.04 -0.38
CA LEU A 396 -9.87 4.59 0.81
C LEU A 396 -8.38 4.85 0.57
N PHE A 397 -7.68 3.90 -0.03
CA PHE A 397 -6.26 4.04 -0.34
C PHE A 397 -6.02 4.95 -1.55
N GLY A 398 -6.94 4.95 -2.52
CA GLY A 398 -6.96 5.89 -3.63
C GLY A 398 -7.04 7.31 -3.11
N PHE A 399 -8.00 7.63 -2.23
CA PHE A 399 -8.10 8.95 -1.59
C PHE A 399 -6.83 9.31 -0.79
N GLY A 400 -6.18 8.33 -0.16
CA GLY A 400 -4.88 8.51 0.47
C GLY A 400 -3.82 9.09 -0.47
N ARG A 401 -3.84 8.72 -1.76
CA ARG A 401 -2.91 9.25 -2.79
C ARG A 401 -3.06 10.75 -3.01
N VAL A 402 -4.23 11.34 -2.75
CA VAL A 402 -4.42 12.81 -2.79
C VAL A 402 -3.47 13.49 -1.81
N GLY A 403 -3.33 12.94 -0.59
CA GLY A 403 -2.36 13.43 0.41
C GLY A 403 -0.92 13.35 -0.09
N GLY A 404 -0.57 12.29 -0.83
CA GLY A 404 0.76 12.17 -1.47
C GLY A 404 1.02 13.23 -2.53
N VAL A 405 0.05 13.48 -3.41
CA VAL A 405 0.16 14.55 -4.43
C VAL A 405 0.31 15.92 -3.77
N CYS A 406 -0.49 16.22 -2.76
CA CYS A 406 -0.39 17.47 -2.00
C CYS A 406 0.99 17.65 -1.38
N ALA A 407 1.54 16.61 -0.73
CA ALA A 407 2.86 16.65 -0.12
C ALA A 407 3.96 16.97 -1.14
N ILE A 408 3.91 16.34 -2.32
CA ILE A 408 4.91 16.58 -3.37
C ILE A 408 4.80 17.98 -3.94
N LEU A 409 3.60 18.46 -4.25
CA LEU A 409 3.42 19.82 -4.77
C LEU A 409 3.91 20.88 -3.77
N LEU A 410 3.65 20.69 -2.48
CA LEU A 410 4.17 21.58 -1.44
C LEU A 410 5.70 21.55 -1.35
N SER A 411 6.33 20.39 -1.57
CA SER A 411 7.80 20.29 -1.55
C SER A 411 8.51 20.97 -2.72
N VAL A 412 7.77 21.38 -3.74
CA VAL A 412 8.30 21.83 -5.03
C VAL A 412 8.22 23.34 -5.19
N GLN A 413 7.35 24.00 -4.43
CA GLN A 413 7.30 25.45 -4.39
C GLN A 413 8.60 26.01 -3.80
N ARG A 414 9.35 26.69 -4.66
CA ARG A 414 10.67 27.28 -4.38
C ARG A 414 10.63 28.36 -3.30
N ASP A 415 9.46 28.94 -3.05
CA ASP A 415 9.20 30.02 -2.10
C ASP A 415 8.62 29.53 -0.76
N ILE A 416 8.30 28.24 -0.64
CA ILE A 416 7.87 27.65 0.63
C ILE A 416 9.12 27.45 1.47
N GLY A 417 9.24 28.26 2.51
CA GLY A 417 10.40 28.28 3.38
C GLY A 417 10.55 26.95 4.10
N ARG A 418 11.78 26.69 4.55
CA ARG A 418 12.15 25.54 5.40
C ARG A 418 11.18 25.33 6.58
N ASN A 419 10.55 26.40 7.08
CA ASN A 419 9.62 26.39 8.20
C ASN A 419 8.20 25.93 7.82
N ASP A 420 7.77 26.14 6.58
CA ASP A 420 6.40 25.85 6.14
C ASP A 420 6.16 24.34 6.00
N VAL A 421 7.17 23.58 5.58
CA VAL A 421 7.14 22.11 5.57
C VAL A 421 7.02 21.55 6.99
N LEU A 422 7.63 22.20 7.98
CA LEU A 422 7.53 21.81 9.39
C LEU A 422 6.14 22.12 9.95
N PHE A 423 5.56 23.27 9.60
CA PHE A 423 4.18 23.59 9.98
C PHE A 423 3.18 22.61 9.38
N ALA A 424 3.39 22.17 8.12
CA ALA A 424 2.57 21.14 7.50
C ALA A 424 2.70 19.77 8.21
N LEU A 425 3.91 19.38 8.63
CA LEU A 425 4.14 18.16 9.41
C LEU A 425 3.50 18.23 10.81
N ALA A 426 3.61 19.38 11.50
CA ALA A 426 2.98 19.59 12.79
C ALA A 426 1.44 19.59 12.69
N GLY A 427 0.88 20.26 11.68
CA GLY A 427 -0.57 20.31 11.44
C GLY A 427 -1.16 18.93 11.13
N THR A 428 -0.47 18.12 10.32
CA THR A 428 -0.91 16.75 10.04
C THR A 428 -0.80 15.83 11.25
N ALA A 429 0.21 16.00 12.10
CA ALA A 429 0.32 15.27 13.36
C ALA A 429 -0.86 15.58 14.31
N LEU A 430 -1.26 16.84 14.44
CA LEU A 430 -2.42 17.25 15.24
C LEU A 430 -3.72 16.66 14.70
N PHE A 431 -3.92 16.70 13.39
CA PHE A 431 -5.11 16.12 12.75
C PHE A 431 -5.16 14.60 12.90
N MET A 432 -4.03 13.90 12.76
CA MET A 432 -3.96 12.45 13.00
C MET A 432 -4.24 12.08 14.46
N MET A 433 -3.80 12.89 15.45
CA MET A 433 -4.14 12.66 16.86
C MET A 433 -5.64 12.73 17.12
N LEU A 434 -6.31 13.75 16.55
CA LEU A 434 -7.76 13.88 16.65
C LEU A 434 -8.48 12.63 16.09
N LEU A 435 -8.06 12.16 14.91
CA LEU A 435 -8.63 10.98 14.28
C LEU A 435 -8.33 9.69 15.07
N ALA A 436 -7.16 9.58 15.69
CA ALA A 436 -6.79 8.43 16.52
C ALA A 436 -7.64 8.33 17.80
N GLN A 437 -8.04 9.46 18.38
CA GLN A 437 -8.97 9.48 19.51
C GLN A 437 -10.34 8.95 19.09
N LEU A 438 -10.82 9.35 17.90
CA LEU A 438 -12.09 8.88 17.36
C LEU A 438 -12.07 7.37 17.04
N THR A 439 -10.97 6.81 16.54
CA THR A 439 -10.85 5.35 16.33
C THR A 439 -10.83 4.57 17.64
N PHE A 440 -10.16 5.10 18.67
CA PHE A 440 -10.14 4.46 19.99
C PHE A 440 -11.53 4.44 20.64
N LEU A 441 -12.26 5.57 20.55
CA LEU A 441 -13.64 5.67 21.02
C LEU A 441 -14.56 4.68 20.29
N HIS A 442 -14.49 4.62 18.96
CA HIS A 442 -15.26 3.65 18.16
C HIS A 442 -14.93 2.19 18.50
N SER A 443 -13.64 1.88 18.71
CA SER A 443 -13.22 0.53 19.11
C SER A 443 -13.77 0.13 20.48
N SER A 444 -13.89 1.08 21.41
CA SER A 444 -14.49 0.84 22.73
C SER A 444 -15.99 0.56 22.62
N GLU A 445 -16.69 1.28 21.73
CA GLU A 445 -18.12 1.18 21.48
C GLU A 445 -18.50 -0.14 20.76
N GLN A 446 -17.67 -0.62 19.83
CA GLN A 446 -17.89 -1.93 19.19
C GLN A 446 -17.65 -3.11 20.13
N GLN A 447 -16.79 -2.98 21.13
CA GLN A 447 -16.55 -4.06 22.12
C GLN A 447 -17.70 -4.21 23.11
N THR A 448 -18.27 -3.09 23.58
CA THR A 448 -19.49 -3.12 24.39
C THR A 448 -20.65 -3.70 23.59
N LEU A 449 -20.88 -3.24 22.35
CA LEU A 449 -21.95 -3.78 21.49
C LEU A 449 -21.74 -5.27 21.14
N GLY A 450 -20.49 -5.67 20.87
CA GLY A 450 -20.12 -7.06 20.58
C GLY A 450 -20.33 -8.01 21.77
N SER A 451 -20.10 -7.55 23.01
CA SER A 451 -20.38 -8.34 24.21
C SER A 451 -21.88 -8.53 24.50
N HIS A 452 -22.72 -7.58 24.10
CA HIS A 452 -24.18 -7.71 24.19
C HIS A 452 -24.77 -8.59 23.08
N LEU A 453 -24.15 -8.61 21.90
CA LEU A 453 -24.59 -9.45 20.77
C LEU A 453 -24.03 -10.87 20.80
N SER A 454 -22.85 -11.11 21.40
CA SER A 454 -22.27 -12.46 21.51
C SER A 454 -23.04 -13.35 22.49
N SER A 455 -23.59 -12.76 23.55
CA SER A 455 -24.48 -13.45 24.50
C SER A 455 -25.82 -13.79 23.86
N ALA A 456 -26.38 -12.91 23.04
CA ALA A 456 -27.61 -13.16 22.26
C ALA A 456 -27.39 -14.16 21.10
N GLY A 457 -26.30 -14.01 20.35
CA GLY A 457 -25.99 -14.81 19.16
C GLY A 457 -25.47 -16.22 19.47
N ALA A 458 -24.84 -16.44 20.63
CA ALA A 458 -24.48 -17.79 21.10
C ALA A 458 -25.73 -18.63 21.41
N MET A 459 -26.78 -17.99 21.95
CA MET A 459 -28.10 -18.63 22.12
C MET A 459 -28.73 -18.97 20.77
N ASP A 460 -28.74 -18.04 19.80
CA ASP A 460 -29.35 -18.27 18.48
C ASP A 460 -28.58 -19.28 17.61
N THR A 461 -27.24 -19.33 17.71
CA THR A 461 -26.45 -20.32 16.96
C THR A 461 -26.56 -21.72 17.54
N MET A 462 -26.69 -21.86 18.86
CA MET A 462 -27.05 -23.13 19.46
C MET A 462 -28.47 -23.55 19.06
N ASP A 463 -29.43 -22.62 19.04
CA ASP A 463 -30.82 -22.92 18.71
C ASP A 463 -31.02 -23.25 17.20
N TYR A 464 -30.29 -22.58 16.32
CA TYR A 464 -30.25 -22.88 14.89
C TYR A 464 -29.54 -24.21 14.59
N MET A 465 -28.40 -24.49 15.23
CA MET A 465 -27.75 -25.80 15.10
C MET A 465 -28.66 -26.92 15.62
N LYS A 466 -29.40 -26.69 16.70
CA LYS A 466 -30.37 -27.63 17.26
C LYS A 466 -31.54 -27.88 16.30
N LYS A 467 -32.16 -26.83 15.75
CA LYS A 467 -33.21 -26.92 14.69
C LYS A 467 -32.72 -27.59 13.41
N THR A 468 -31.46 -27.38 13.04
CA THR A 468 -30.85 -28.04 11.86
C THR A 468 -30.55 -29.51 12.15
N LEU A 469 -30.17 -29.85 13.38
CA LEU A 469 -30.03 -31.24 13.85
C LEU A 469 -31.37 -31.97 13.93
N ASP A 470 -32.43 -31.26 14.33
CA ASP A 470 -33.79 -31.81 14.49
C ASP A 470 -34.53 -31.94 13.14
N SER A 471 -34.16 -31.16 12.12
CA SER A 471 -34.69 -31.25 10.75
C SER A 471 -33.97 -32.27 9.87
N LEU A 472 -32.89 -32.87 10.35
CA LEU A 472 -32.32 -34.06 9.71
C LEU A 472 -33.28 -35.24 9.90
N PRO A 473 -33.64 -35.98 8.84
CA PRO A 473 -34.63 -37.04 8.92
C PRO A 473 -34.26 -38.04 10.01
N SER A 474 -35.23 -38.30 10.89
CA SER A 474 -35.06 -39.24 12.00
C SER A 474 -34.71 -40.63 11.47
N LYS A 475 -33.96 -41.37 12.30
CA LYS A 475 -33.37 -42.70 12.08
C LYS A 475 -34.29 -43.81 11.52
N LYS A 476 -35.58 -43.54 11.29
CA LYS A 476 -36.58 -44.52 10.85
C LYS A 476 -36.87 -44.55 9.34
N GLU A 477 -36.50 -43.53 8.55
CA GLU A 477 -36.78 -43.52 7.09
C GLU A 477 -35.58 -43.86 6.19
N TYR A 478 -34.35 -43.88 6.70
CA TYR A 478 -33.16 -44.24 5.93
C TYR A 478 -32.66 -45.68 6.19
N ASN A 479 -33.49 -46.55 6.76
CA ASN A 479 -33.08 -47.92 7.13
C ASN A 479 -33.50 -49.01 6.13
N ARG A 480 -33.62 -48.67 4.83
CA ARG A 480 -33.91 -49.69 3.80
C ARG A 480 -32.93 -49.80 2.63
N LYS A 481 -31.92 -48.94 2.48
CA LYS A 481 -30.84 -49.14 1.49
C LYS A 481 -29.49 -48.64 2.04
N SER A 482 -28.45 -49.43 1.77
CA SER A 482 -27.03 -49.28 2.14
C SER A 482 -26.67 -49.48 3.62
N ARG A 483 -26.50 -50.76 4.00
CA ARG A 483 -25.55 -51.15 5.06
C ARG A 483 -24.12 -50.90 4.57
N GLY A 484 -23.34 -50.16 5.35
CA GLY A 484 -21.88 -50.05 5.21
C GLY A 484 -21.41 -48.61 4.93
N SER A 485 -20.57 -48.07 5.83
CA SER A 485 -19.71 -46.88 5.64
C SER A 485 -20.15 -45.50 6.19
N ALA A 486 -21.41 -45.25 6.56
CA ALA A 486 -21.83 -43.89 6.97
C ALA A 486 -21.62 -43.49 8.46
N ARG A 487 -20.82 -44.25 9.22
CA ARG A 487 -20.64 -44.00 10.68
C ARG A 487 -19.45 -43.12 11.05
N SER A 488 -18.50 -42.86 10.14
CA SER A 488 -17.30 -42.05 10.46
C SER A 488 -17.36 -40.58 10.00
N SER A 489 -18.25 -40.21 9.07
CA SER A 489 -18.28 -38.85 8.50
C SER A 489 -18.99 -37.82 9.37
N ARG A 490 -19.96 -38.24 10.19
CA ARG A 490 -20.77 -37.32 11.04
C ARG A 490 -20.03 -36.75 12.25
N PHE A 491 -18.99 -37.42 12.72
CA PHE A 491 -18.17 -36.98 13.86
C PHE A 491 -16.92 -36.19 13.43
N GLN A 492 -16.59 -36.13 12.14
CA GLN A 492 -15.41 -35.40 11.66
C GLN A 492 -15.63 -33.89 11.50
N CYS A 493 -16.86 -33.40 11.36
CA CYS A 493 -17.13 -31.96 11.23
C CYS A 493 -17.02 -31.16 12.56
N MET A 494 -16.80 -31.81 13.71
CA MET A 494 -16.68 -31.16 15.03
C MET A 494 -15.26 -31.12 15.60
N ASP A 495 -14.25 -31.65 14.92
CA ASP A 495 -12.89 -31.71 15.49
C ASP A 495 -12.13 -30.38 15.27
N PRO A 496 -11.73 -29.66 16.33
CA PRO A 496 -11.01 -28.38 16.24
C PRO A 496 -9.62 -28.51 15.57
N ARG A 497 -9.09 -29.73 15.38
CA ARG A 497 -7.84 -29.98 14.65
C ARG A 497 -7.93 -29.70 13.14
N PHE A 498 -9.13 -29.52 12.59
CA PHE A 498 -9.34 -29.16 11.18
C PHE A 498 -9.39 -27.65 10.90
N ALA A 499 -9.14 -26.81 11.91
CA ALA A 499 -9.02 -25.35 11.76
C ALA A 499 -7.77 -24.90 10.98
N ASP A 500 -6.84 -25.83 10.71
CA ASP A 500 -5.48 -25.55 10.24
C ASP A 500 -5.23 -25.93 8.78
N ILE A 501 -6.25 -25.79 7.92
CA ILE A 501 -6.02 -25.84 6.47
C ILE A 501 -5.54 -24.46 6.03
N ARG A 502 -4.28 -24.37 5.66
CA ARG A 502 -3.76 -23.26 4.85
C ARG A 502 -4.52 -23.29 3.54
N LEU A 503 -5.32 -22.27 3.28
CA LEU A 503 -5.97 -22.13 1.98
C LEU A 503 -4.99 -21.60 0.92
N TYR A 504 -3.78 -21.19 1.33
CA TYR A 504 -2.48 -21.21 0.62
C TYR A 504 -1.36 -21.10 1.67
#